data_AF-A0A357MXX3-F1
#
_entry.id   AF-A0A357MXX3-F1
#
_cell.length_a   1.000
_cell.length_b   1.000
_cell.length_c   1.000
_cell.angle_alpha   90.00
_cell.angle_beta   90.00
_cell.angle_gamma   90.00
#
_symmetry.space_group_name_H-M   'P 1'
#
loop_
_entity.id
_entity.type
_entity.pdbx_description
1 polymer ?
#
loop_
_entity_poly.entity_id
_entity_poly.type
_entity_poly.pdbx_seq_one_letter_code
_entity_poly.pdbx_strand_id
1 'polypeptide(L)'
;TLQAWLDAHPATGRIPIASSARLIQVQPANNPVLANGDTLRFPQQPRTITVMGAVGQACVLPHVPQRDARDYLRDCRPSTLADRSDIFVIQPDGRVQQLGIALWNRADPQAIAAGGTLFVPLRAPLLKRLDPLFNSDFAAFIATQPINP
;
A
#
# COMPACT_ATOMS: atom_id res chain seq x y z
N THR A 1 -5.03 -0.62 -16.92
CA THR A 1 -4.27 0.66 -16.84
C THR A 1 -4.50 1.29 -15.48
N LEU A 2 -3.72 2.29 -15.07
CA LEU A 2 -3.90 2.99 -13.79
C LEU A 2 -5.29 3.64 -13.67
N GLN A 3 -5.78 4.25 -14.75
CA GLN A 3 -7.12 4.84 -14.82
C GLN A 3 -8.22 3.81 -14.53
N ALA A 4 -8.19 2.65 -15.21
CA ALA A 4 -9.19 1.61 -14.98
C ALA A 4 -9.16 1.07 -13.54
N TRP A 5 -7.99 1.08 -12.89
CA TRP A 5 -7.90 0.72 -11.48
C TRP A 5 -8.58 1.77 -10.60
N LEU A 6 -8.34 3.07 -10.83
CA LEU A 6 -9.02 4.17 -10.13
C LEU A 6 -10.54 4.11 -10.29
N ASP A 7 -11.03 3.89 -11.50
CA ASP A 7 -12.47 3.82 -11.77
C ASP A 7 -13.15 2.65 -11.02
N ALA A 8 -12.41 1.57 -10.76
CA ALA A 8 -12.87 0.40 -10.02
C ALA A 8 -12.72 0.53 -8.49
N HIS A 9 -12.01 1.55 -7.99
CA HIS A 9 -11.70 1.73 -6.57
C HIS A 9 -12.21 3.10 -6.10
N PRO A 10 -13.45 3.18 -5.58
CA PRO A 10 -13.99 4.44 -5.09
C PRO A 10 -13.29 4.92 -3.83
N ALA A 11 -13.31 6.24 -3.60
CA ALA A 11 -12.88 6.83 -2.33
C ALA A 11 -13.93 6.52 -1.24
N THR A 12 -13.81 5.37 -0.59
CA THR A 12 -14.72 4.98 0.51
C THR A 12 -14.36 5.62 1.84
N GLY A 13 -13.11 6.06 2.00
CA GLY A 13 -12.51 6.32 3.30
C GLY A 13 -12.27 5.02 4.09
N ARG A 14 -11.48 5.12 5.16
CA ARG A 14 -11.20 4.00 6.07
C ARG A 14 -10.73 4.51 7.42
N ILE A 15 -11.33 4.01 8.49
CA ILE A 15 -10.83 4.21 9.86
C ILE A 15 -10.21 2.89 10.30
N PRO A 16 -8.89 2.82 10.52
CA PRO A 16 -8.25 1.61 11.00
C PRO A 16 -8.69 1.34 12.44
N ILE A 17 -9.14 0.10 12.68
CA ILE A 17 -9.41 -0.40 14.03
C ILE A 17 -8.24 -1.26 14.49
N ALA A 18 -8.00 -1.29 15.81
CA ALA A 18 -6.97 -2.15 16.36
C ALA A 18 -7.23 -3.61 15.98
N SER A 19 -6.21 -4.30 15.48
CA SER A 19 -6.35 -5.69 15.01
C SER A 19 -6.50 -6.71 16.14
N SER A 20 -6.11 -6.34 17.37
CA SER A 20 -6.17 -7.23 18.54
C SER A 20 -7.42 -7.00 19.36
N ALA A 21 -8.28 -8.02 19.46
CA ALA A 21 -9.46 -8.00 20.32
C ALA A 21 -9.10 -7.70 21.80
N ARG A 22 -7.94 -8.18 22.29
CA ARG A 22 -7.48 -7.86 23.64
C ARG A 22 -7.16 -6.37 23.80
N LEU A 23 -6.52 -5.76 22.80
CA LEU A 23 -6.23 -4.32 22.85
C LEU A 23 -7.51 -3.49 22.83
N ILE A 24 -8.52 -3.88 22.04
CA ILE A 24 -9.84 -3.24 22.05
C ILE A 24 -10.50 -3.33 23.44
N GLN A 25 -10.42 -4.50 24.09
CA GLN A 25 -11.02 -4.72 25.41
C GLN A 25 -10.36 -3.91 26.53
N VAL A 26 -9.03 -3.79 26.51
CA VAL A 26 -8.26 -3.19 27.62
C VAL A 26 -7.95 -1.71 27.43
N GLN A 27 -8.04 -1.19 26.20
CA GLN A 27 -7.73 0.20 25.87
C GLN A 27 -8.95 0.86 25.21
N PRO A 28 -9.74 1.66 25.95
CA PRO A 28 -10.93 2.34 25.40
C PRO A 28 -10.65 3.18 24.15
N ALA A 29 -9.44 3.74 24.02
CA ALA A 29 -9.02 4.49 22.83
C ALA A 29 -9.02 3.66 21.54
N ASN A 30 -8.94 2.33 21.64
CA ASN A 30 -8.97 1.40 20.50
C ASN A 30 -10.37 0.80 20.25
N ASN A 31 -11.39 1.22 21.00
CA ASN A 31 -12.76 0.73 20.92
C ASN A 31 -13.73 1.84 20.50
N PRO A 32 -13.70 2.29 19.23
CA PRO A 32 -14.62 3.31 18.76
C PRO A 32 -16.07 2.82 18.84
N VAL A 33 -16.97 3.68 19.28
CA VAL A 33 -18.40 3.40 19.30
C VAL A 33 -18.95 3.56 17.89
N LEU A 34 -19.64 2.54 17.39
CA LEU A 34 -20.27 2.56 16.06
C LEU A 34 -21.57 3.35 16.09
N ALA A 35 -21.85 4.07 15.01
CA ALA A 35 -23.10 4.77 14.76
C ALA A 35 -23.89 4.12 13.62
N ASN A 36 -25.15 4.52 13.48
CA ASN A 36 -25.99 4.09 12.35
C ASN A 36 -25.34 4.51 11.02
N GLY A 37 -25.14 3.55 10.12
CA GLY A 37 -24.49 3.75 8.83
C GLY A 37 -23.04 3.27 8.77
N ASP A 38 -22.40 2.99 9.92
CA ASP A 38 -21.05 2.44 9.95
C ASP A 38 -21.03 1.00 9.43
N THR A 39 -19.97 0.66 8.69
CA THR A 39 -19.74 -0.70 8.17
C THR A 39 -18.38 -1.21 8.64
N LEU A 40 -18.40 -2.30 9.40
CA LEU A 40 -17.18 -3.04 9.76
C LEU A 40 -16.83 -4.07 8.69
N ARG A 41 -15.55 -4.12 8.31
CA ARG A 41 -15.02 -5.10 7.35
C ARG A 41 -13.86 -5.86 7.96
N PHE A 42 -14.02 -7.18 8.08
CA PHE A 42 -12.97 -8.11 8.52
C PHE A 42 -12.63 -9.05 7.36
N PRO A 43 -11.55 -8.76 6.60
CA PRO A 43 -11.16 -9.61 5.49
C PRO A 43 -10.60 -10.94 6.00
N GLN A 44 -10.72 -12.00 5.20
CA GLN A 44 -9.94 -13.21 5.44
C GLN A 44 -8.46 -12.89 5.33
N GLN A 45 -7.62 -13.56 6.14
CA GLN A 45 -6.19 -13.30 6.14
C GLN A 45 -5.57 -13.64 4.78
N PRO A 46 -5.06 -12.64 4.04
CA PRO A 46 -4.47 -12.88 2.73
C PRO A 46 -3.16 -13.67 2.85
N ARG A 47 -2.74 -14.27 1.74
CA ARG A 47 -1.45 -14.97 1.61
C ARG A 47 -0.56 -14.36 0.52
N THR A 48 -0.94 -13.20 0.04
CA THR A 48 -0.35 -12.53 -1.11
C THR A 48 -0.04 -11.06 -0.78
N ILE A 49 0.73 -10.42 -1.64
CA ILE A 49 0.89 -8.96 -1.70
C ILE A 49 0.56 -8.50 -3.12
N THR A 50 0.17 -7.23 -3.25
CA THR A 50 -0.10 -6.61 -4.55
C THR A 50 1.05 -5.68 -4.93
N VAL A 51 1.58 -5.76 -6.15
CA VAL A 51 2.51 -4.78 -6.71
C VAL A 51 1.78 -4.00 -7.80
N MET A 52 1.74 -2.67 -7.73
CA MET A 52 1.02 -1.84 -8.67
C MET A 52 1.69 -0.48 -8.92
N GLY A 53 1.12 0.34 -9.79
CA GLY A 53 1.65 1.65 -10.19
C GLY A 53 2.41 1.56 -11.51
N ALA A 54 3.61 2.13 -11.56
CA ALA A 54 4.47 2.19 -12.74
C ALA A 54 5.16 0.86 -13.06
N VAL A 55 4.40 -0.24 -13.08
CA VAL A 55 4.80 -1.59 -13.52
C VAL A 55 4.17 -1.93 -14.87
N GLY A 56 4.68 -2.95 -15.56
CA GLY A 56 4.10 -3.38 -16.84
C GLY A 56 2.62 -3.81 -16.71
N GLN A 57 2.34 -4.61 -15.70
CA GLN A 57 0.98 -4.98 -15.25
C GLN A 57 1.02 -5.13 -13.73
N ALA A 58 -0.07 -4.80 -13.05
CA ALA A 58 -0.18 -5.08 -11.62
C ALA A 58 -0.04 -6.59 -11.36
N CYS A 59 0.73 -6.95 -10.32
CA CYS A 59 1.05 -8.33 -9.98
C CYS A 59 0.48 -8.67 -8.61
N VAL A 60 -0.03 -9.89 -8.46
CA VAL A 60 -0.34 -10.48 -7.16
C VAL A 60 0.71 -11.56 -6.91
N LEU A 61 1.51 -11.39 -5.87
CA LEU A 61 2.65 -12.25 -5.58
C LEU A 61 2.44 -12.95 -4.23
N PRO A 62 2.93 -14.20 -4.05
CA PRO A 62 2.90 -14.86 -2.75
C PRO A 62 3.63 -14.03 -1.69
N HIS A 63 3.02 -13.87 -0.52
CA HIS A 63 3.67 -13.24 0.62
C HIS A 63 4.76 -14.16 1.17
N VAL A 64 5.98 -13.66 1.24
CA VAL A 64 7.13 -14.33 1.85
C VAL A 64 7.52 -13.58 3.14
N PRO A 65 7.49 -14.25 4.32
CA PRO A 65 7.87 -13.62 5.57
C PRO A 65 9.28 -13.01 5.52
N GLN A 66 9.43 -11.82 6.10
CA GLN A 66 10.69 -11.06 6.19
C GLN A 66 11.34 -10.72 4.85
N ARG A 67 10.71 -11.04 3.71
CA ARG A 67 11.22 -10.62 2.41
C ARG A 67 11.12 -9.11 2.30
N ASP A 68 12.24 -8.51 1.93
CA ASP A 68 12.35 -7.08 1.71
C ASP A 68 11.41 -6.61 0.59
N ALA A 69 10.73 -5.49 0.78
CA ALA A 69 9.80 -4.89 -0.16
C ALA A 69 10.43 -4.69 -1.55
N ARG A 70 11.68 -4.21 -1.61
CA ARG A 70 12.39 -3.99 -2.90
C ARG A 70 12.61 -5.27 -3.69
N ASP A 71 12.67 -6.42 -3.02
CA ASP A 71 12.95 -7.69 -3.65
C ASP A 71 11.77 -8.21 -4.48
N TYR A 72 10.56 -7.74 -4.21
CA TYR A 72 9.37 -8.05 -5.02
C TYR A 72 9.41 -7.38 -6.41
N LEU A 73 10.22 -6.32 -6.60
CA LEU A 73 10.38 -5.67 -7.91
C LEU A 73 11.06 -6.59 -8.93
N ARG A 74 11.79 -7.63 -8.49
CA ARG A 74 12.36 -8.65 -9.38
C ARG A 74 11.29 -9.54 -10.00
N ASP A 75 10.21 -9.77 -9.27
CA ASP A 75 9.11 -10.65 -9.65
C ASP A 75 7.97 -9.89 -10.35
N CYS A 76 7.93 -8.56 -10.21
CA CYS A 76 7.00 -7.67 -10.91
C CYS A 76 7.77 -6.52 -11.57
N ARG A 77 8.09 -6.69 -12.85
CA ARG A 77 9.02 -5.82 -13.59
C ARG A 77 8.54 -4.35 -13.63
N PRO A 78 9.32 -3.40 -13.11
CA PRO A 78 9.03 -1.98 -13.25
C PRO A 78 9.02 -1.54 -14.72
N SER A 79 8.14 -0.59 -15.04
CA SER A 79 8.10 0.06 -16.35
C SER A 79 9.22 1.09 -16.51
N THR A 80 9.39 1.63 -17.72
CA THR A 80 10.33 2.73 -17.98
C THR A 80 9.93 4.05 -17.32
N LEU A 81 8.69 4.16 -16.86
CA LEU A 81 8.17 5.33 -16.15
C LEU A 81 8.35 5.25 -14.63
N ALA A 82 8.79 4.10 -14.11
CA ALA A 82 8.99 3.89 -12.68
C ALA A 82 10.10 4.80 -12.11
N ASP A 83 9.88 5.30 -10.89
CA ASP A 83 10.97 5.84 -10.11
C ASP A 83 11.97 4.73 -9.77
N ARG A 84 13.26 5.07 -9.80
CA ARG A 84 14.37 4.14 -9.50
C ARG A 84 14.94 4.34 -8.11
N SER A 85 14.50 5.40 -7.42
CA SER A 85 15.01 5.82 -6.14
C SER A 85 14.07 5.46 -5.01
N ASP A 86 12.76 5.47 -5.25
CA ASP A 86 11.76 5.34 -4.19
C ASP A 86 10.65 4.36 -4.55
N ILE A 87 10.11 3.70 -3.53
CA ILE A 87 8.87 2.90 -3.55
C ILE A 87 8.01 3.25 -2.34
N PHE A 88 6.73 2.88 -2.39
CA PHE A 88 5.84 2.99 -1.24
C PHE A 88 5.38 1.60 -0.79
N VAL A 89 5.54 1.32 0.49
CA VAL A 89 4.95 0.16 1.16
C VAL A 89 3.69 0.62 1.86
N ILE A 90 2.55 0.06 1.45
CA ILE A 90 1.26 0.26 2.10
C ILE A 90 0.91 -1.02 2.83
N GLN A 91 0.86 -0.94 4.16
CA GLN A 91 0.51 -2.07 5.00
C GLN A 91 -1.01 -2.29 5.01
N PRO A 92 -1.47 -3.52 5.31
CA PRO A 92 -2.89 -3.86 5.52
C PRO A 92 -3.63 -2.90 6.46
N ASP A 93 -2.96 -2.39 7.49
CA ASP A 93 -3.53 -1.46 8.49
C ASP A 93 -3.60 0.00 7.99
N GLY A 94 -3.07 0.29 6.80
CA GLY A 94 -3.10 1.61 6.18
C GLY A 94 -1.87 2.47 6.45
N ARG A 95 -0.87 1.94 7.14
CA ARG A 95 0.41 2.64 7.25
C ARG A 95 1.08 2.71 5.88
N VAL A 96 1.47 3.92 5.49
CA VAL A 96 2.23 4.19 4.27
C VAL A 96 3.65 4.53 4.65
N GLN A 97 4.61 3.88 4.01
CA GLN A 97 6.04 4.13 4.20
C GLN A 97 6.71 4.33 2.83
N GLN A 98 7.36 5.47 2.63
CA GLN A 98 8.24 5.65 1.49
C GLN A 98 9.62 5.04 1.82
N LEU A 99 10.16 4.23 0.91
CA LEU A 99 11.44 3.57 1.07
C LEU A 99 12.35 3.90 -0.11
N GLY A 100 13.57 4.33 0.21
CA GLY A 100 14.61 4.49 -0.80
C GLY A 100 15.24 3.16 -1.20
N ILE A 101 15.38 2.91 -2.50
CA ILE A 101 15.87 1.65 -3.07
C ILE A 101 17.13 1.79 -3.93
N ALA A 102 17.50 3.03 -4.31
CA ALA A 102 18.73 3.28 -5.03
C ALA A 102 19.95 3.15 -4.11
N LEU A 103 21.13 3.03 -4.71
CA LEU A 103 22.39 2.88 -3.96
C LEU A 103 22.65 4.03 -2.96
N TRP A 104 22.16 5.23 -3.26
CA TRP A 104 22.46 6.45 -2.50
C TRP A 104 21.43 6.78 -1.41
N ASN A 105 20.22 6.21 -1.46
CA ASN A 105 19.14 6.42 -0.47
C ASN A 105 18.61 5.12 0.12
N ARG A 106 19.39 4.05 0.04
CA ARG A 106 18.95 2.71 0.39
C ARG A 106 18.47 2.64 1.84
N ALA A 107 17.18 2.35 2.04
CA ALA A 107 16.59 2.09 3.34
C ALA A 107 16.96 0.69 3.86
N ASP A 108 16.81 0.50 5.16
CA ASP A 108 16.87 -0.81 5.81
C ASP A 108 15.79 -1.74 5.23
N PRO A 109 16.03 -3.07 5.19
CA PRO A 109 15.04 -4.02 4.70
C PRO A 109 13.72 -3.89 5.44
N GLN A 110 12.64 -3.71 4.67
CA GLN A 110 11.29 -3.57 5.22
C GLN A 110 10.39 -4.66 4.66
N ALA A 111 9.77 -5.44 5.52
CA ALA A 111 8.80 -6.45 5.10
C ALA A 111 7.43 -5.82 4.81
N ILE A 112 6.73 -6.39 3.83
CA ILE A 112 5.32 -6.11 3.54
C ILE A 112 4.50 -7.21 4.20
N ALA A 113 3.54 -6.86 5.06
CA ALA A 113 2.64 -7.85 5.63
C ALA A 113 1.70 -8.44 4.56
N ALA A 114 1.19 -9.65 4.81
CA ALA A 114 0.25 -10.28 3.89
C ALA A 114 -1.02 -9.43 3.72
N GLY A 115 -1.43 -9.22 2.47
CA GLY A 115 -2.49 -8.28 2.08
C GLY A 115 -2.00 -6.86 1.83
N GLY A 116 -0.70 -6.59 2.04
CA GLY A 116 -0.11 -5.28 1.77
C GLY A 116 0.14 -5.03 0.28
N THR A 117 0.41 -3.77 -0.03
CA THR A 117 0.64 -3.28 -1.39
C THR A 117 2.00 -2.62 -1.50
N LEU A 118 2.76 -3.01 -2.52
CA LEU A 118 3.94 -2.30 -3.01
C LEU A 118 3.51 -1.39 -4.16
N PHE A 119 3.50 -0.09 -3.91
CA PHE A 119 3.24 0.91 -4.95
C PHE A 119 4.57 1.38 -5.55
N VAL A 120 4.71 1.20 -6.86
CA VAL A 120 5.85 1.67 -7.66
C VAL A 120 5.49 3.05 -8.22
N PRO A 121 6.11 4.13 -7.73
CA PRO A 121 5.76 5.49 -8.13
C PRO A 121 6.22 5.83 -9.55
N LEU A 122 5.64 6.88 -10.12
CA LEU A 122 6.14 7.49 -11.36
C LEU A 122 7.39 8.31 -11.06
N ARG A 123 8.35 8.31 -12.00
CA ARG A 123 9.60 9.08 -11.87
C ARG A 123 9.33 10.56 -11.56
N ALA A 124 9.99 11.07 -10.52
CA ALA A 124 9.79 12.45 -10.04
C ALA A 124 9.87 13.55 -11.15
N PRO A 125 10.78 13.51 -12.15
CA PRO A 125 10.84 14.54 -13.19
C PRO A 125 9.58 14.67 -14.04
N LEU A 126 8.78 13.60 -14.20
CA LEU A 126 7.49 13.68 -14.91
C LEU A 126 6.45 14.46 -14.10
N LEU A 127 6.46 14.26 -12.78
CA LEU A 127 5.43 14.77 -11.88
C LEU A 127 5.70 16.19 -11.39
N LYS A 128 6.97 16.60 -11.28
CA LYS A 128 7.36 17.93 -10.79
C LYS A 128 6.63 19.11 -11.46
N ARG A 129 6.20 18.95 -12.72
CA ARG A 129 5.49 20.00 -13.48
C ARG A 129 3.96 19.87 -13.47
N LEU A 130 3.44 18.72 -13.06
CA LEU A 130 2.02 18.40 -13.11
C LEU A 130 1.44 18.42 -11.70
N ASP A 131 1.96 17.55 -10.84
CA ASP A 131 1.58 17.42 -9.45
C ASP A 131 2.73 16.72 -8.69
N PRO A 132 3.52 17.46 -7.89
CA PRO A 132 4.63 16.89 -7.14
C PRO A 132 4.19 15.97 -5.98
N LEU A 133 2.93 16.05 -5.54
CA LEU A 133 2.37 15.25 -4.44
C LEU A 133 1.66 14.00 -4.92
N PHE A 134 1.43 13.86 -6.23
CA PHE A 134 0.69 12.75 -6.82
C PHE A 134 1.08 11.38 -6.25
N ASN A 135 2.38 11.07 -6.17
CA ASN A 135 2.82 9.76 -5.68
C ASN A 135 2.44 9.52 -4.21
N SER A 136 2.61 10.52 -3.34
CA SER A 136 2.26 10.41 -1.92
C SER A 136 0.74 10.36 -1.73
N ASP A 137 0.00 11.18 -2.48
CA ASP A 137 -1.46 11.25 -2.40
C ASP A 137 -2.10 9.96 -2.91
N PHE A 138 -1.54 9.40 -3.99
CA PHE A 138 -1.98 8.12 -4.52
C PHE A 138 -1.64 6.96 -3.57
N ALA A 139 -0.48 6.98 -2.91
CA ALA A 139 -0.14 5.99 -1.89
C ALA A 139 -1.11 6.07 -0.69
N ALA A 140 -1.43 7.28 -0.23
CA ALA A 140 -2.42 7.52 0.81
C ALA A 140 -3.82 7.05 0.37
N PHE A 141 -4.19 7.27 -0.88
CA PHE A 141 -5.43 6.78 -1.46
C PHE A 141 -5.52 5.25 -1.45
N ILE A 142 -4.47 4.54 -1.88
CA ILE A 142 -4.39 3.07 -1.79
C ILE A 142 -4.58 2.61 -0.34
N ALA A 143 -4.00 3.32 0.62
CA ALA A 143 -4.14 2.99 2.04
C ALA A 143 -5.57 3.15 2.59
N THR A 144 -6.49 3.77 1.86
CA THR A 144 -7.92 3.80 2.22
C THR A 144 -8.71 2.64 1.62
N GLN A 145 -8.15 1.91 0.66
CA GLN A 145 -8.85 0.85 -0.02
C GLN A 145 -9.02 -0.40 0.86
N PRO A 146 -10.13 -1.14 0.71
CA PRO A 146 -10.32 -2.41 1.39
C PRO A 146 -9.28 -3.42 0.92
N ILE A 147 -8.88 -4.30 1.83
CA ILE A 147 -8.06 -5.46 1.48
C ILE A 147 -8.98 -6.48 0.80
N ASN A 148 -8.75 -6.72 -0.48
CA ASN A 148 -9.45 -7.76 -1.23
C ASN A 148 -8.64 -9.07 -1.16
N PRO A 149 -9.30 -10.23 -0.99
CA PRO A 149 -8.65 -11.54 -0.92
C PRO A 149 -7.99 -11.97 -2.24
#